data_AF-A0A954F8I7-F1
#
_entry.id   AF-A0A954F8I7-F1
#
_cell.length_a   1.000
_cell.length_b   1.000
_cell.length_c   1.000
_cell.angle_alpha   90.00
_cell.angle_beta   90.00
_cell.angle_gamma   90.00
#
_symmetry.space_group_name_H-M   'P 1'
#
loop_
_entity.id
_entity.type
_entity.pdbx_description
1 polymer ?
#
loop_
_entity_poly.entity_id
_entity_poly.type
_entity_poly.pdbx_seq_one_letter_code
_entity_poly.pdbx_strand_id
1 'polypeptide(L)'
;MSDHLEHYKAGMASYGQGQYDAAIASFEEALKAKPEWTDAMHGLALALMHAEEFDRAIEVGKAIAEIDKEDPFAHTSLSMFYQRKSQIAEKAGLEAEAKELIRLAEEQGNKARLLSWKIELKTNPTAPPPGPVGSMDVIE
;
A
#
# COMPACT_ATOMS: atom_id res chain seq x y z
N MET A 1 -27.07 9.43 -1.67
CA MET A 1 -25.75 9.97 -1.30
C MET A 1 -25.01 10.19 -2.62
N SER A 2 -23.75 10.64 -2.69
CA SER A 2 -23.04 10.63 -3.97
C SER A 2 -22.73 9.19 -4.37
N ASP A 3 -22.97 8.81 -5.64
CA ASP A 3 -22.83 7.42 -6.10
C ASP A 3 -21.46 6.81 -5.75
N HIS A 4 -20.36 7.60 -5.82
CA HIS A 4 -19.03 7.15 -5.42
C HIS A 4 -18.93 6.73 -3.95
N LEU A 5 -19.64 7.40 -3.04
CA LEU A 5 -19.60 7.10 -1.61
C LEU A 5 -20.39 5.83 -1.30
N GLU A 6 -21.47 5.58 -2.05
CA GLU A 6 -22.25 4.35 -1.93
C GLU A 6 -21.44 3.15 -2.40
N HIS A 7 -20.77 3.26 -3.55
CA HIS A 7 -19.84 2.26 -4.06
C HIS A 7 -18.63 2.03 -3.12
N TYR A 8 -18.05 3.08 -2.56
CA TYR A 8 -16.95 2.94 -1.58
C TYR A 8 -17.39 2.19 -0.32
N LYS A 9 -18.57 2.52 0.24
CA LYS A 9 -19.10 1.81 1.41
C LYS A 9 -19.40 0.35 1.10
N ALA A 10 -19.93 0.05 -0.08
CA ALA A 10 -20.12 -1.32 -0.53
C ALA A 10 -18.77 -2.06 -0.64
N GLY A 11 -17.75 -1.41 -1.20
CA GLY A 11 -16.39 -1.95 -1.28
C GLY A 11 -15.81 -2.29 0.09
N MET A 12 -15.92 -1.37 1.06
CA MET A 12 -15.51 -1.60 2.45
C MET A 12 -16.27 -2.77 3.10
N ALA A 13 -17.59 -2.87 2.86
CA ALA A 13 -18.42 -3.93 3.41
C ALA A 13 -18.07 -5.31 2.83
N SER A 14 -17.84 -5.40 1.52
CA SER A 14 -17.39 -6.63 0.86
C SER A 14 -15.97 -7.01 1.29
N TYR A 15 -15.08 -6.03 1.42
CA TYR A 15 -13.72 -6.26 1.93
C TYR A 15 -13.73 -6.86 3.35
N GLY A 16 -14.55 -6.30 4.24
CA GLY A 16 -14.70 -6.82 5.61
C GLY A 16 -15.27 -8.23 5.68
N GLN A 17 -15.95 -8.69 4.63
CA GLN A 17 -16.47 -10.06 4.49
C GLN A 17 -15.50 -11.02 3.78
N GLY A 18 -14.31 -10.53 3.37
CA GLY A 18 -13.35 -11.31 2.59
C GLY A 18 -13.76 -11.51 1.13
N GLN A 19 -14.76 -10.79 0.64
CA GLN A 19 -15.23 -10.85 -0.75
C GLN A 19 -14.42 -9.88 -1.61
N TYR A 20 -13.15 -10.22 -1.84
CA TYR A 20 -12.20 -9.28 -2.44
C TYR A 20 -12.55 -8.87 -3.87
N ASP A 21 -13.05 -9.78 -4.72
CA ASP A 21 -13.49 -9.45 -6.09
C ASP A 21 -14.66 -8.44 -6.08
N ALA A 22 -15.63 -8.63 -5.19
CA ALA A 22 -16.75 -7.71 -5.04
C ALA A 22 -16.31 -6.35 -4.48
N ALA A 23 -15.31 -6.36 -3.58
CA ALA A 23 -14.71 -5.15 -3.06
C ALA A 23 -13.98 -4.36 -4.16
N ILE A 24 -13.17 -5.04 -4.98
CA ILE A 24 -12.46 -4.47 -6.13
C ILE A 24 -13.46 -3.77 -7.07
N ALA A 25 -14.49 -4.49 -7.52
CA ALA A 25 -15.49 -3.93 -8.43
C ALA A 25 -16.15 -2.67 -7.83
N SER A 26 -16.49 -2.72 -6.54
CA SER A 26 -17.12 -1.58 -5.86
C SER A 26 -16.17 -0.38 -5.73
N PHE A 27 -14.90 -0.60 -5.41
CA PHE A 27 -13.92 0.49 -5.37
C PHE A 27 -13.64 1.08 -6.76
N GLU A 28 -13.60 0.25 -7.81
CA GLU A 28 -13.46 0.73 -9.19
C GLU A 28 -14.64 1.61 -9.63
N GLU A 29 -15.88 1.23 -9.30
CA GLU A 29 -17.04 2.09 -9.55
C GLU A 29 -16.95 3.43 -8.79
N ALA A 30 -16.48 3.41 -7.54
CA ALA A 30 -16.24 4.64 -6.78
C ALA A 30 -15.21 5.55 -7.47
N LEU A 31 -14.14 4.95 -8.02
CA LEU A 31 -13.07 5.66 -8.71
C LEU A 31 -13.48 6.16 -10.11
N LYS A 32 -14.42 5.51 -10.81
CA LYS A 32 -14.97 6.06 -12.06
C LYS A 32 -15.60 7.45 -11.86
N ALA A 33 -16.28 7.62 -10.72
CA ALA A 33 -16.90 8.90 -10.37
C ALA A 33 -15.92 9.89 -9.71
N LYS A 34 -14.86 9.41 -9.06
CA LYS A 34 -13.79 10.25 -8.48
C LYS A 34 -12.41 9.58 -8.64
N PRO A 35 -11.72 9.79 -9.79
CA PRO A 35 -10.52 9.02 -10.16
C PRO A 35 -9.32 9.13 -9.22
N GLU A 36 -9.15 10.28 -8.57
CA GLU A 36 -8.02 10.55 -7.68
C GLU A 36 -8.43 10.48 -6.19
N TRP A 37 -9.45 9.67 -5.86
CA TRP A 37 -9.86 9.51 -4.48
C TRP A 37 -8.98 8.50 -3.74
N THR A 38 -7.95 9.01 -3.07
CA THR A 38 -6.94 8.19 -2.39
C THR A 38 -7.51 7.19 -1.39
N ASP A 39 -8.58 7.49 -0.65
CA ASP A 39 -9.21 6.52 0.27
C ASP A 39 -9.74 5.28 -0.48
N ALA A 40 -10.42 5.49 -1.61
CA ALA A 40 -10.93 4.40 -2.44
C ALA A 40 -9.79 3.66 -3.17
N MET A 41 -8.73 4.37 -3.57
CA MET A 41 -7.53 3.76 -4.14
C MET A 41 -6.82 2.87 -3.12
N HIS A 42 -6.72 3.28 -1.85
CA HIS A 42 -6.18 2.46 -0.77
C HIS A 42 -7.02 1.21 -0.54
N GLY A 43 -8.35 1.36 -0.50
CA GLY A 43 -9.28 0.23 -0.43
C GLY A 43 -9.10 -0.76 -1.58
N LEU A 44 -9.00 -0.24 -2.81
CA LEU A 44 -8.75 -1.04 -4.01
C LEU A 44 -7.40 -1.79 -3.92
N ALA A 45 -6.32 -1.09 -3.56
CA ALA A 45 -4.99 -1.68 -3.48
C ALA A 45 -4.92 -2.84 -2.45
N LEU A 46 -5.57 -2.67 -1.29
CA LEU A 46 -5.67 -3.73 -0.29
C LEU A 46 -6.52 -4.90 -0.76
N ALA A 47 -7.65 -4.64 -1.41
CA ALA A 47 -8.50 -5.69 -1.96
C ALA A 47 -7.76 -6.50 -3.04
N LEU A 48 -7.04 -5.84 -3.94
CA LEU A 48 -6.17 -6.47 -4.96
C LEU A 48 -5.08 -7.32 -4.33
N MET A 49 -4.41 -6.83 -3.28
CA MET A 49 -3.41 -7.62 -2.56
C MET A 49 -4.01 -8.90 -1.97
N HIS A 50 -5.19 -8.83 -1.38
CA HIS A 50 -5.86 -9.98 -0.81
C HIS A 50 -6.40 -10.95 -1.87
N ALA A 51 -6.72 -10.47 -3.06
CA ALA A 51 -7.01 -11.27 -4.24
C ALA A 51 -5.75 -11.82 -4.94
N GLU A 52 -4.55 -11.59 -4.37
CA GLU A 52 -3.24 -11.95 -4.95
C GLU A 52 -2.93 -11.30 -6.31
N GLU A 53 -3.66 -10.24 -6.68
CA GLU A 53 -3.44 -9.42 -7.88
C GLU A 53 -2.34 -8.36 -7.64
N PHE A 54 -1.14 -8.82 -7.29
CA PHE A 54 -0.06 -7.96 -6.81
C PHE A 54 0.40 -6.91 -7.83
N ASP A 55 0.40 -7.23 -9.13
CA ASP A 55 0.79 -6.27 -10.17
C ASP A 55 -0.14 -5.05 -10.21
N ARG A 56 -1.45 -5.29 -10.21
CA ARG A 56 -2.45 -4.21 -10.14
C ARG A 56 -2.38 -3.46 -8.81
N ALA A 57 -2.17 -4.16 -7.70
CA ALA A 57 -1.99 -3.52 -6.40
C ALA A 57 -0.78 -2.54 -6.40
N ILE A 58 0.32 -2.95 -7.02
CA ILE A 58 1.52 -2.11 -7.19
C ILE A 58 1.22 -0.89 -8.06
N GLU A 59 0.49 -1.05 -9.16
CA GLU A 59 0.10 0.08 -10.03
C GLU A 59 -0.75 1.11 -9.28
N VAL A 60 -1.76 0.67 -8.53
CA VAL A 60 -2.60 1.56 -7.70
C VAL A 60 -1.76 2.23 -6.62
N GLY A 61 -0.89 1.49 -5.93
CA GLY A 61 0.02 2.04 -4.92
C GLY A 61 0.94 3.13 -5.47
N LYS A 62 1.50 2.93 -6.69
CA LYS A 62 2.31 3.94 -7.38
C LYS A 62 1.49 5.17 -7.73
N ALA A 63 0.26 4.99 -8.20
CA ALA A 63 -0.63 6.10 -8.53
C ALA A 63 -0.95 6.94 -7.27
N ILE A 64 -1.20 6.31 -6.12
CA ILE A 64 -1.40 7.04 -4.85
C ILE A 64 -0.14 7.86 -4.51
N ALA A 65 1.05 7.26 -4.60
CA ALA A 65 2.32 7.95 -4.30
C ALA A 65 2.66 9.10 -5.26
N GLU A 66 2.07 9.13 -6.46
CA GLU A 66 2.19 10.26 -7.38
C GLU A 66 1.23 11.42 -7.04
N ILE A 67 0.00 11.07 -6.63
CA ILE A 67 -1.04 12.02 -6.20
C ILE A 67 -0.65 12.68 -4.87
N ASP A 68 -0.31 11.85 -3.87
CA ASP A 68 0.16 12.29 -2.56
C ASP A 68 1.57 11.76 -2.30
N LYS A 69 2.55 12.62 -2.59
CA LYS A 69 3.97 12.33 -2.43
C LYS A 69 4.41 12.24 -0.97
N GLU A 70 3.57 12.68 -0.03
CA GLU A 70 3.85 12.67 1.40
C GLU A 70 3.06 11.60 2.15
N ASP A 71 2.30 10.74 1.46
CA ASP A 71 1.54 9.65 2.07
C ASP A 71 2.46 8.47 2.47
N PRO A 72 2.73 8.25 3.78
CA PRO A 72 3.50 7.10 4.23
C PRO A 72 2.76 5.77 4.01
N PHE A 73 1.42 5.78 3.94
CA PHE A 73 0.62 4.57 3.73
C PHE A 73 0.81 4.02 2.32
N ALA A 74 0.88 4.88 1.30
CA ALA A 74 1.15 4.45 -0.08
C ALA A 74 2.46 3.66 -0.18
N HIS A 75 3.51 4.16 0.47
CA HIS A 75 4.82 3.52 0.52
C HIS A 75 4.84 2.25 1.39
N THR A 76 4.07 2.22 2.47
CA THR A 76 3.88 1.02 3.30
C THR A 76 3.20 -0.10 2.50
N SER A 77 2.12 0.23 1.80
CA SER A 77 1.39 -0.69 0.93
C SER A 77 2.26 -1.21 -0.21
N LEU A 78 2.98 -0.33 -0.92
CA LEU A 78 3.91 -0.73 -1.97
C LEU A 78 5.00 -1.68 -1.46
N SER A 79 5.58 -1.40 -0.28
CA SER A 79 6.55 -2.29 0.36
C SER A 79 5.98 -3.69 0.56
N MET A 80 4.76 -3.78 1.10
CA MET A 80 4.07 -5.04 1.33
C MET A 80 3.76 -5.78 0.03
N PHE A 81 3.30 -5.09 -1.00
CA PHE A 81 2.96 -5.70 -2.29
C PHE A 81 4.19 -6.27 -2.98
N TYR A 82 5.31 -5.54 -2.96
CA TYR A 82 6.58 -6.03 -3.48
C TYR A 82 7.10 -7.27 -2.72
N GLN A 83 6.98 -7.31 -1.39
CA GLN A 83 7.34 -8.50 -0.59
C GLN A 83 6.46 -9.70 -0.93
N ARG A 84 5.15 -9.50 -1.10
CA ARG A 84 4.25 -10.60 -1.48
C ARG A 84 4.58 -11.10 -2.87
N LYS A 85 4.79 -10.21 -3.84
CA LYS A 85 5.19 -10.57 -5.20
C LYS A 85 6.56 -11.27 -5.22
N SER A 86 7.52 -10.85 -4.39
CA SER A 86 8.83 -11.50 -4.31
C SER A 86 8.71 -12.94 -3.84
N GLN A 87 7.86 -13.22 -2.85
CA GLN A 87 7.60 -14.59 -2.37
C GLN A 87 7.02 -15.50 -3.47
N ILE A 88 6.18 -14.95 -4.35
CA ILE A 88 5.66 -15.69 -5.51
C ILE A 88 6.78 -15.93 -6.54
N ALA A 89 7.59 -14.92 -6.82
CA ALA A 89 8.74 -15.05 -7.73
C ALA A 89 9.76 -16.08 -7.21
N GLU A 90 10.06 -16.11 -5.91
CA GLU A 90 10.93 -17.12 -5.28
C GLU A 90 10.38 -18.53 -5.45
N LYS A 91 9.08 -18.74 -5.17
CA LYS A 91 8.42 -20.04 -5.36
C LYS A 91 8.43 -20.48 -6.83
N ALA A 92 8.41 -19.53 -7.76
CA ALA A 92 8.50 -19.79 -9.19
C ALA A 92 9.95 -20.00 -9.70
N GLY A 93 10.96 -19.88 -8.82
CA GLY A 93 12.37 -19.99 -9.21
C GLY A 93 12.92 -18.76 -9.95
N LEU A 94 12.22 -17.62 -9.88
CA LEU A 94 12.60 -16.37 -10.53
C LEU A 94 13.48 -15.52 -9.63
N GLU A 95 14.69 -16.02 -9.32
CA GLU A 95 15.58 -15.41 -8.32
C GLU A 95 15.95 -13.95 -8.61
N ALA A 96 16.16 -13.60 -9.89
CA ALA A 96 16.52 -12.24 -10.28
C ALA A 96 15.37 -11.27 -10.04
N GLU A 97 14.14 -11.68 -10.36
CA GLU A 97 12.94 -10.88 -10.11
C GLU A 97 12.67 -10.75 -8.61
N ALA A 98 12.76 -11.85 -7.86
CA ALA A 98 12.60 -11.84 -6.41
C ALA A 98 13.55 -10.85 -5.73
N LYS A 99 14.84 -10.85 -6.12
CA LYS A 99 15.85 -9.92 -5.58
C LYS A 99 15.51 -8.47 -5.86
N GLU A 100 15.06 -8.16 -7.08
CA GLU A 100 14.66 -6.79 -7.41
C GLU A 100 13.41 -6.36 -6.65
N LEU A 101 12.42 -7.25 -6.51
CA LEU A 101 11.21 -6.98 -5.73
C LEU A 101 11.53 -6.76 -4.24
N ILE A 102 12.45 -7.52 -3.66
CA ILE A 102 12.93 -7.30 -2.28
C ILE A 102 13.60 -5.93 -2.15
N ARG A 103 14.47 -5.56 -3.10
CA ARG A 103 15.13 -4.24 -3.12
C ARG A 103 14.10 -3.11 -3.18
N LEU A 104 13.11 -3.23 -4.06
CA LEU A 104 12.01 -2.28 -4.18
C LEU A 104 11.18 -2.22 -2.89
N ALA A 105 10.88 -3.36 -2.27
CA ALA A 105 10.16 -3.40 -1.00
C ALA A 105 10.88 -2.62 0.11
N GLU A 106 12.20 -2.83 0.26
CA GLU A 106 13.03 -2.12 1.24
C GLU A 106 13.06 -0.61 0.97
N GLU A 107 13.22 -0.22 -0.29
CA GLU A 107 13.20 1.19 -0.71
C GLU A 107 11.90 1.89 -0.31
N GLN A 108 10.75 1.28 -0.61
CA GLN A 108 9.45 1.83 -0.26
C GLN A 108 9.23 1.83 1.26
N GLY A 109 9.64 0.78 1.97
CA GLY A 109 9.54 0.72 3.43
C GLY A 109 10.38 1.81 4.11
N ASN A 110 11.58 2.09 3.59
CA ASN A 110 12.42 3.19 4.07
C ASN A 110 11.78 4.55 3.83
N LYS A 111 11.21 4.76 2.63
CA LYS A 111 10.49 5.99 2.31
C LYS A 111 9.27 6.19 3.22
N ALA A 112 8.50 5.14 3.50
CA ALA A 112 7.38 5.18 4.44
C ALA A 112 7.83 5.63 5.83
N ARG A 113 8.88 5.01 6.40
CA ARG A 113 9.42 5.38 7.72
C ARG A 113 9.90 6.83 7.76
N LEU A 114 10.60 7.29 6.72
CA LEU A 114 11.06 8.68 6.64
C LEU A 114 9.90 9.68 6.57
N LEU A 115 8.84 9.38 5.81
CA LEU A 115 7.65 10.22 5.74
C LEU A 115 6.90 10.25 7.08
N SER A 116 6.69 9.10 7.72
CA SER A 116 6.09 9.02 9.05
C SER A 116 6.89 9.81 10.09
N TRP A 117 8.22 9.70 10.08
CA TRP A 117 9.08 10.48 10.96
C TRP A 117 8.98 11.99 10.71
N LYS A 118 8.92 12.43 9.44
CA LYS A 118 8.68 13.85 9.11
C LYS A 118 7.33 14.35 9.64
N ILE A 119 6.30 13.50 9.65
CA ILE A 119 5.01 13.83 10.26
C ILE A 119 5.16 13.93 11.78
N GLU A 120 5.85 12.98 12.41
CA GLU A 120 6.10 12.99 13.87
C GLU A 120 6.84 14.25 14.32
N LEU A 121 7.86 14.71 13.57
CA LEU A 121 8.62 15.92 13.88
C LEU A 121 7.75 17.18 14.03
N LYS A 122 6.56 17.21 13.41
CA LYS A 122 5.60 18.32 13.56
C LYS A 122 5.03 18.40 14.97
N THR A 123 4.98 17.28 15.69
CA THR A 123 4.46 17.17 17.07
C THR A 123 5.54 16.84 18.11
N ASN A 124 6.68 16.30 17.67
CA ASN A 124 7.81 15.90 18.50
C ASN A 124 9.14 16.30 17.80
N PRO A 125 9.60 17.56 17.91
CA PRO A 125 10.77 18.07 17.19
C PRO A 125 12.09 17.36 17.54
N THR A 126 12.11 16.58 18.61
CA THR A 126 13.29 15.82 19.09
C THR A 126 13.23 14.34 18.72
N ALA A 127 12.24 13.90 17.93
CA ALA A 127 12.12 12.51 17.51
C ALA A 127 13.40 12.04 16.77
N PRO A 128 14.01 10.92 17.19
CA PRO A 128 15.19 10.39 16.50
C PRO A 128 14.83 9.92 15.08
N PRO A 129 15.75 9.99 14.12
CA PRO A 129 15.51 9.48 12.77
C PRO A 129 15.25 7.97 12.81
N PRO A 130 14.43 7.44 11.87
CA PRO A 130 14.15 6.02 11.81
C PRO A 130 15.43 5.23 11.51
N GLY A 131 15.67 4.16 12.28
CA GLY A 131 16.80 3.27 12.11
C GLY A 131 16.74 2.43 10.81
N PRO A 132 17.84 1.75 10.44
CA PRO A 132 17.88 0.88 9.27
C PRO A 132 16.89 -0.30 9.36
N VAL A 133 16.51 -0.85 8.21
CA VAL A 133 15.66 -2.05 8.15
C VAL A 133 16.33 -3.18 8.94
N GLY A 134 15.65 -3.72 9.96
CA GLY A 134 16.14 -4.84 10.76
C GLY A 134 16.85 -4.47 12.07
N SER A 135 17.10 -3.18 12.36
CA SER A 135 17.46 -2.76 13.71
C SER A 135 16.18 -2.70 14.57
N MET A 136 15.76 -3.83 15.13
CA MET A 136 14.98 -3.79 16.36
C MET A 136 15.93 -3.26 17.42
N ASP A 137 15.84 -1.97 17.73
CA ASP A 137 16.36 -1.46 18.98
C ASP A 137 15.54 -2.14 20.08
N VAL A 138 16.08 -3.24 20.59
CA VAL A 138 15.64 -3.82 21.85
C VAL A 138 15.95 -2.76 22.89
N ILE A 139 14.92 -2.04 23.31
CA ILE A 139 15.00 -1.23 24.52
C ILE A 139 15.17 -2.25 25.64
N GLU A 140 16.41 -2.41 26.13
CA GLU A 140 16.73 -3.15 27.36
C GLU A 140 16.07 -2.51 28.59
#